data_AF-A0A497NG24-F1
#
_entry.id   AF-A0A497NG24-F1
#
_cell.length_a   1.000
_cell.length_b   1.000
_cell.length_c   1.000
_cell.angle_alpha   90.00
_cell.angle_beta   90.00
_cell.angle_gamma   90.00
#
_symmetry.space_group_name_H-M   'P 1'
#
loop_
_entity.id
_entity.type
_entity.pdbx_description
1 polymer ?
#
loop_
_entity_poly.entity_id
_entity_poly.type
_entity_poly.pdbx_seq_one_letter_code
_entity_poly.pdbx_strand_id
1 'polypeptide(L)'
;MSQKIAKYILPFATSAENRKELFTKEIERAAIFCLAELERGKGGGLIVKQPEEKLAFIAEICYPFWLANLGDRRLLFDGLNMNSYTITYPLIPDVQGFTENLNKTSKTRQAYMNFLTDHTSYFQLSNNEEKKVIDGLITDPEFLQEFNSYVSEATTVKTPLSDMVVVSPTLDKNTITSTIGKLKELKTRFKGEINALYKSMKVLNTKTESFVKAIKKEIKETEKKFDREIEKLKTVINGKVDEIRREYDENLTEVSRNFEEGLLELQQEKIKLEKIKEQLNSEIEHCEAEIKTCAVNKDDVGERKWREEKDGLKKELSQTEAKIRELERKIKKVEEDKSLKIFKLKSERNAKIKEASKDLVDIEASRAAKIKVYQDEMEKLEELTSSIIKQIDKLAKMREASVAEFDKLGIKKKRTKNALVYMPFYMACYQSDSGKRYVPFPPSFANSVSFSVKFKGALGKVKIKHLLQPRSKKMSSLLNKFPVLMEQNAVFKREMDEACVKANILRTESMLESIKIGLERLKEEGWFSDKEYEAFNKMLT
;
A
#
# COMPACT_ATOMS: atom_id res chain seq x y z
N MET A 1 7.89 32.70 -37.44
CA MET A 1 8.76 31.88 -38.32
C MET A 1 8.67 30.42 -37.89
N SER A 2 8.08 29.55 -38.72
CA SER A 2 7.92 28.13 -38.37
C SER A 2 9.28 27.43 -38.39
N GLN A 3 9.74 26.93 -37.24
CA GLN A 3 10.94 26.08 -37.21
C GLN A 3 10.72 24.88 -38.14
N LYS A 4 11.54 24.80 -39.20
CA LYS A 4 11.59 23.68 -40.15
C LYS A 4 11.81 22.39 -39.35
N ILE A 5 10.87 21.45 -39.47
CA ILE A 5 10.93 20.16 -38.78
C ILE A 5 12.03 19.32 -39.45
N ALA A 6 12.84 18.64 -38.65
CA ALA A 6 13.79 17.67 -39.17
C ALA A 6 13.02 16.48 -39.75
N LYS A 7 13.25 16.17 -41.03
CA LYS A 7 12.67 15.02 -41.72
C LYS A 7 13.75 13.98 -41.93
N TYR A 8 13.48 12.75 -41.53
CA TYR A 8 14.37 11.61 -41.72
C TYR A 8 13.67 10.52 -42.52
N ILE A 9 14.45 9.71 -43.22
CA ILE A 9 14.00 8.51 -43.90
C ILE A 9 14.85 7.33 -43.44
N LEU A 10 14.18 6.23 -43.13
CA LEU A 10 14.80 4.96 -42.78
C LEU A 10 15.11 4.16 -44.06
N PRO A 11 16.11 3.27 -44.06
CA PRO A 11 16.36 2.41 -45.22
C PRO A 11 15.40 1.22 -45.29
N PHE A 12 14.72 0.98 -46.42
CA PHE A 12 13.84 -0.18 -46.59
C PHE A 12 14.56 -1.48 -46.21
N ALA A 13 15.74 -1.72 -46.81
CA ALA A 13 16.57 -2.85 -46.50
C ALA A 13 18.01 -2.46 -46.15
N THR A 14 18.63 -3.22 -45.24
CA THR A 14 20.07 -3.19 -44.96
C THR A 14 20.58 -4.62 -44.88
N SER A 15 21.87 -4.81 -45.18
CA SER A 15 22.49 -6.14 -45.18
C SER A 15 22.41 -6.77 -43.78
N ALA A 16 22.00 -8.04 -43.73
CA ALA A 16 22.14 -8.86 -42.53
C ALA A 16 23.63 -9.13 -42.25
N GLU A 17 23.95 -9.47 -41.00
CA GLU A 17 25.34 -9.78 -40.59
C GLU A 17 25.98 -10.91 -41.41
N ASN A 18 25.16 -11.81 -41.96
CA ASN A 18 25.60 -12.96 -42.74
C ASN A 18 25.87 -12.64 -44.23
N ARG A 19 25.68 -11.39 -44.68
CA ARG A 19 25.80 -10.98 -46.07
C ARG A 19 27.05 -10.11 -46.27
N LYS A 20 27.91 -10.51 -47.22
CA LYS A 20 29.14 -9.79 -47.56
C LYS A 20 28.95 -8.88 -48.77
N GLU A 21 28.04 -9.27 -49.65
CA GLU A 21 27.73 -8.57 -50.89
C GLU A 21 26.89 -7.32 -50.59
N LEU A 22 27.22 -6.21 -51.25
CA LEU A 22 26.50 -4.95 -51.09
C LEU A 22 25.04 -5.13 -51.54
N PHE A 23 24.09 -4.68 -50.74
CA PHE A 23 22.67 -4.68 -51.12
C PHE A 23 22.28 -3.32 -51.69
N THR A 24 22.30 -3.19 -53.02
CA THR A 24 22.04 -1.92 -53.72
C THR A 24 20.56 -1.72 -54.02
N LYS A 25 20.16 -0.51 -54.46
CA LYS A 25 18.77 -0.19 -54.80
C LYS A 25 18.26 -1.00 -55.99
N GLU A 26 19.13 -1.34 -56.95
CA GLU A 26 18.83 -2.24 -58.08
C GLU A 26 18.45 -3.63 -57.57
N ILE A 27 19.26 -4.20 -56.67
CA ILE A 27 19.00 -5.52 -56.06
C ILE A 27 17.71 -5.47 -55.23
N GLU A 28 17.48 -4.40 -54.47
CA GLU A 28 16.25 -4.21 -53.69
C GLU A 28 15.00 -4.22 -54.58
N ARG A 29 14.98 -3.43 -55.65
CA ARG A 29 13.85 -3.37 -56.59
C ARG A 29 13.62 -4.72 -57.27
N ALA A 30 14.69 -5.40 -57.70
CA ALA A 30 14.60 -6.72 -58.31
C ALA A 30 14.08 -7.79 -57.35
N ALA A 31 14.52 -7.77 -56.09
CA ALA A 31 14.02 -8.66 -55.05
C ALA A 31 12.51 -8.46 -54.84
N ILE A 32 12.06 -7.21 -54.68
CA ILE A 32 10.65 -6.90 -54.49
C ILE A 32 9.82 -7.28 -55.71
N PHE A 33 10.31 -7.02 -56.93
CA PHE A 33 9.66 -7.46 -58.16
C PHE A 33 9.47 -8.98 -58.18
N CYS A 34 10.52 -9.75 -57.88
CA CYS A 34 10.44 -11.21 -57.84
C CYS A 34 9.43 -11.69 -56.78
N LEU A 35 9.47 -11.12 -55.57
CA LEU A 35 8.55 -11.48 -54.51
C LEU A 35 7.09 -11.14 -54.88
N ALA A 36 6.84 -10.01 -55.51
CA ALA A 36 5.51 -9.64 -55.97
C ALA A 36 5.00 -10.62 -57.06
N GLU A 37 5.82 -10.96 -58.05
CA GLU A 37 5.43 -11.95 -59.07
C GLU A 37 5.21 -13.36 -58.49
N LEU A 38 5.88 -13.70 -57.38
CA LEU A 38 5.65 -14.97 -56.68
C LEU A 38 4.37 -14.99 -55.84
N GLU A 39 3.92 -13.83 -55.35
CA GLU A 39 2.68 -13.67 -54.56
C GLU A 39 1.44 -13.40 -55.45
N ARG A 40 1.63 -13.20 -56.76
CA ARG A 40 0.56 -13.00 -57.74
C ARG A 40 -0.23 -14.28 -57.98
N GLY A 41 -1.55 -14.19 -57.89
CA GLY A 41 -2.48 -15.27 -58.22
C GLY A 41 -2.50 -15.53 -59.73
N LYS A 42 -2.01 -16.71 -60.14
CA LYS A 42 -1.94 -17.10 -61.57
C LYS A 42 -3.26 -17.63 -62.14
N GLY A 43 -4.35 -17.53 -61.37
CA GLY A 43 -5.65 -18.11 -61.71
C GLY A 43 -5.68 -19.64 -61.65
N GLY A 44 -6.88 -20.21 -61.73
CA GLY A 44 -7.11 -21.66 -61.74
C GLY A 44 -7.83 -22.21 -60.51
N GLY A 45 -7.85 -23.53 -60.37
CA GLY A 45 -8.59 -24.26 -59.32
C GLY A 45 -9.42 -25.39 -59.91
N LEU A 46 -9.34 -26.59 -59.30
CA LEU A 46 -10.06 -27.79 -59.74
C LEU A 46 -11.57 -27.74 -59.43
N ILE A 47 -12.01 -26.91 -58.47
CA ILE A 47 -13.39 -26.84 -57.98
C ILE A 47 -13.98 -25.43 -58.10
N VAL A 48 -13.20 -24.38 -57.81
CA VAL A 48 -13.61 -22.97 -58.01
C VAL A 48 -12.52 -22.27 -58.80
N LYS A 49 -12.85 -21.75 -59.98
CA LYS A 49 -11.92 -21.04 -60.86
C LYS A 49 -11.64 -19.65 -60.27
N GLN A 50 -10.45 -19.43 -59.74
CA GLN A 50 -10.02 -18.10 -59.32
C GLN A 50 -9.59 -17.28 -60.54
N PRO A 51 -9.96 -15.98 -60.60
CA PRO A 51 -9.53 -15.10 -61.67
C PRO A 51 -8.02 -14.89 -61.63
N GLU A 52 -7.41 -14.73 -62.80
CA GLU A 52 -6.00 -14.39 -62.89
C GLU A 52 -5.79 -12.94 -62.45
N GLU A 53 -4.77 -12.71 -61.64
CA GLU A 53 -4.37 -11.39 -61.21
C GLU A 53 -3.29 -10.81 -62.13
N LYS A 54 -3.42 -9.52 -62.43
CA LYS A 54 -2.39 -8.69 -63.06
C LYS A 54 -1.73 -7.80 -62.03
N LEU A 55 -0.42 -7.62 -62.14
CA LEU A 55 0.31 -6.68 -61.30
C LEU A 55 0.05 -5.24 -61.80
N ALA A 56 -0.73 -4.47 -61.05
CA ALA A 56 -1.10 -3.10 -61.41
C ALA A 56 0.02 -2.10 -61.09
N PHE A 57 0.65 -2.24 -59.92
CA PHE A 57 1.85 -1.48 -59.56
C PHE A 57 2.65 -2.20 -58.47
N ILE A 58 3.94 -1.85 -58.39
CA ILE A 58 4.76 -2.02 -57.20
C ILE A 58 5.31 -0.63 -56.86
N ALA A 59 5.00 -0.11 -55.69
CA ALA A 59 5.44 1.22 -55.26
C ALA A 59 6.10 1.18 -53.89
N GLU A 60 7.14 1.99 -53.70
CA GLU A 60 7.74 2.24 -52.39
C GLU A 60 6.99 3.37 -51.70
N ILE A 61 6.49 3.11 -50.49
CA ILE A 61 5.64 4.00 -49.71
C ILE A 61 6.32 4.34 -48.40
N CYS A 62 6.36 5.62 -48.06
CA CYS A 62 6.96 6.15 -46.84
C CYS A 62 5.90 6.38 -45.75
N TYR A 63 5.82 5.47 -44.79
CA TYR A 63 4.91 5.56 -43.63
C TYR A 63 5.41 6.63 -42.62
N PRO A 64 4.58 7.57 -42.17
CA PRO A 64 5.02 8.68 -41.32
C PRO A 64 4.95 8.33 -39.82
N PHE A 65 6.03 8.61 -39.09
CA PHE A 65 6.08 8.58 -37.62
C PHE A 65 6.57 9.91 -37.05
N TRP A 66 6.00 10.32 -35.92
CA TRP A 66 6.53 11.45 -35.17
C TRP A 66 7.38 11.01 -33.99
N LEU A 67 8.55 11.62 -33.87
CA LEU A 67 9.37 11.58 -32.66
C LEU A 67 9.20 12.91 -31.93
N ALA A 68 8.74 12.84 -30.69
CA ALA A 68 8.56 14.02 -29.83
C ALA A 68 9.09 13.78 -28.42
N ASN A 69 9.38 14.86 -27.69
CA ASN A 69 10.04 14.75 -26.38
C ASN A 69 9.12 15.17 -25.23
N LEU A 70 9.02 14.31 -24.22
CA LEU A 70 8.40 14.56 -22.93
C LEU A 70 9.48 14.46 -21.84
N GLY A 71 10.12 15.58 -21.53
CA GLY A 71 11.27 15.59 -20.62
C GLY A 71 12.47 14.86 -21.24
N ASP A 72 12.92 13.79 -20.58
CA ASP A 72 13.99 12.88 -21.03
C ASP A 72 13.46 11.65 -21.79
N ARG A 73 12.14 11.56 -22.00
CA ARG A 73 11.49 10.49 -22.76
C ARG A 73 11.23 10.94 -24.18
N ARG A 74 11.67 10.12 -25.14
CA ARG A 74 11.31 10.24 -26.56
C ARG A 74 10.10 9.36 -26.82
N LEU A 75 8.98 10.01 -27.14
CA LEU A 75 7.72 9.38 -27.50
C LEU A 75 7.69 9.13 -29.00
N LEU A 76 7.06 8.02 -29.40
CA LEU A 76 6.83 7.64 -30.79
C LEU A 76 5.34 7.70 -31.08
N PHE A 77 4.97 8.45 -32.10
CA PHE A 77 3.58 8.49 -32.58
C PHE A 77 3.49 7.95 -34.00
N ASP A 78 2.50 7.10 -34.21
CA ASP A 78 1.96 6.74 -35.51
C ASP A 78 1.34 7.97 -36.18
N GLY A 79 1.94 8.42 -37.29
CA GLY A 79 1.49 9.62 -38.00
C GLY A 79 0.14 9.48 -38.68
N LEU A 80 -0.35 8.26 -38.92
CA LEU A 80 -1.67 7.99 -39.52
C LEU A 80 -2.75 7.72 -38.46
N ASN A 81 -2.40 7.81 -37.17
CA ASN A 81 -3.33 7.64 -36.06
C ASN A 81 -4.06 6.28 -36.04
N MET A 82 -3.38 5.18 -36.41
CA MET A 82 -3.95 3.84 -36.35
C MET A 82 -3.77 3.18 -34.96
N ASN A 83 -2.98 3.81 -34.10
CA ASN A 83 -2.71 3.38 -32.73
C ASN A 83 -3.11 4.49 -31.77
N SER A 84 -3.45 4.12 -30.54
CA SER A 84 -3.63 5.07 -29.45
C SER A 84 -3.24 4.42 -28.13
N TYR A 85 -2.94 5.25 -27.14
CA TYR A 85 -2.65 4.80 -25.79
C TYR A 85 -3.52 5.56 -24.80
N THR A 86 -4.09 4.85 -23.83
CA THR A 86 -4.92 5.45 -22.79
C THR A 86 -4.18 5.46 -21.46
N ILE A 87 -3.88 6.65 -20.93
CA ILE A 87 -3.46 6.79 -19.54
C ILE A 87 -4.72 6.75 -18.67
N THR A 88 -4.80 5.78 -17.77
CA THR A 88 -5.85 5.71 -16.75
C THR A 88 -5.24 6.08 -15.42
N TYR A 89 -5.88 6.98 -14.68
CA TYR A 89 -5.41 7.38 -13.36
C TYR A 89 -6.57 7.70 -12.41
N PRO A 90 -6.41 7.37 -11.11
CA PRO A 90 -7.42 7.63 -10.10
C PRO A 90 -7.57 9.13 -9.86
N LEU A 91 -8.77 9.58 -9.50
CA LEU A 91 -9.00 10.95 -9.04
C LEU A 91 -8.61 11.09 -7.56
N ILE A 92 -8.14 12.27 -7.17
CA ILE A 92 -7.88 12.61 -5.76
C ILE A 92 -8.77 13.77 -5.35
N PRO A 93 -9.16 13.87 -4.07
CA PRO A 93 -9.96 14.98 -3.56
C PRO A 93 -9.18 16.31 -3.57
N ASP A 94 -9.89 17.42 -3.31
CA ASP A 94 -9.29 18.76 -3.26
C ASP A 94 -8.43 18.96 -2.00
N VAL A 95 -7.15 18.63 -2.13
CA VAL A 95 -6.15 18.75 -1.06
C VAL A 95 -5.93 20.19 -0.62
N GLN A 96 -6.00 21.15 -1.56
CA GLN A 96 -5.77 22.56 -1.25
C GLN A 96 -6.95 23.12 -0.47
N GLY A 97 -8.18 22.89 -0.94
CA GLY A 97 -9.40 23.26 -0.23
C GLY A 97 -9.46 22.67 1.18
N PHE A 98 -9.11 21.38 1.34
CA PHE A 98 -9.00 20.75 2.66
C PHE A 98 -8.01 21.49 3.57
N THR A 99 -6.80 21.78 3.07
CA THR A 99 -5.73 22.40 3.88
C THR A 99 -6.06 23.85 4.24
N GLU A 100 -6.70 24.60 3.33
CA GLU A 100 -7.19 25.94 3.62
C GLU A 100 -8.32 25.94 4.65
N ASN A 101 -9.28 25.02 4.51
CA ASN A 101 -10.38 24.90 5.46
C ASN A 101 -9.84 24.56 6.85
N LEU A 102 -8.94 23.57 6.96
CA LEU A 102 -8.23 23.21 8.18
C LEU A 102 -7.62 24.43 8.89
N ASN A 103 -6.96 25.32 8.12
CA ASN A 103 -6.34 26.51 8.68
C ASN A 103 -7.36 27.57 9.11
N LYS A 104 -8.44 27.74 8.36
CA LYS A 104 -9.49 28.76 8.61
C LYS A 104 -10.38 28.41 9.80
N THR A 105 -10.86 27.17 9.89
CA THR A 105 -11.96 26.78 10.81
C THR A 105 -11.46 26.16 12.11
N SER A 106 -10.30 25.52 12.12
CA SER A 106 -9.82 24.77 13.29
C SER A 106 -8.94 25.61 14.23
N LYS A 107 -9.38 26.80 14.66
CA LYS A 107 -8.57 27.69 15.51
C LYS A 107 -8.57 27.28 16.99
N THR A 108 -9.62 26.60 17.44
CA THR A 108 -9.75 26.09 18.81
C THR A 108 -9.63 24.57 18.82
N ARG A 109 -9.35 23.99 19.99
CA ARG A 109 -9.22 22.54 20.16
C ARG A 109 -10.51 21.80 19.77
N GLN A 110 -11.66 22.29 20.23
CA GLN A 110 -12.97 21.71 19.88
C GLN A 110 -13.25 21.80 18.38
N ALA A 111 -13.00 22.95 17.75
CA ALA A 111 -13.21 23.11 16.32
C ALA A 111 -12.28 22.19 15.52
N TYR A 112 -11.05 21.97 16.00
CA TYR A 112 -10.12 21.04 15.37
C TYR A 112 -10.55 19.58 15.52
N MET A 113 -11.00 19.17 16.72
CA MET A 113 -11.54 17.83 16.95
C MET A 113 -12.74 17.54 16.04
N ASN A 114 -13.66 18.49 15.92
CA ASN A 114 -14.81 18.37 15.03
C ASN A 114 -14.36 18.27 13.56
N PHE A 115 -13.44 19.14 13.14
CA PHE A 115 -12.89 19.11 11.78
C PHE A 115 -12.28 17.75 11.44
N LEU A 116 -11.46 17.18 12.33
CA LEU A 116 -10.86 15.86 12.12
C LEU A 116 -11.94 14.77 12.02
N THR A 117 -12.93 14.81 12.91
CA THR A 117 -14.04 13.85 12.92
C THR A 117 -14.81 13.89 11.59
N ASP A 118 -15.22 15.08 11.15
CA ASP A 118 -16.01 15.30 9.93
C ASP A 118 -15.27 14.89 8.64
N HIS A 119 -13.92 14.93 8.67
CA HIS A 119 -13.09 14.63 7.50
C HIS A 119 -12.39 13.27 7.58
N THR A 120 -12.82 12.38 8.48
CA THR A 120 -12.21 11.05 8.66
C THR A 120 -12.21 10.22 7.36
N SER A 121 -13.17 10.44 6.46
CA SER A 121 -13.26 9.73 5.18
C SER A 121 -12.83 10.56 3.96
N TYR A 122 -12.39 11.82 4.15
CA TYR A 122 -12.16 12.76 3.06
C TYR A 122 -11.12 12.27 2.04
N PHE A 123 -10.08 11.57 2.51
CA PHE A 123 -9.00 11.02 1.71
C PHE A 123 -9.14 9.52 1.45
N GLN A 124 -10.31 8.93 1.71
CA GLN A 124 -10.54 7.54 1.35
C GLN A 124 -10.43 7.38 -0.17
N LEU A 125 -9.82 6.26 -0.58
CA LEU A 125 -9.65 5.95 -2.00
C LEU A 125 -11.01 5.79 -2.66
N SER A 126 -11.26 6.61 -3.67
CA SER A 126 -12.39 6.41 -4.58
C SER A 126 -11.99 5.43 -5.70
N ASN A 127 -12.98 4.71 -6.23
CA ASN A 127 -12.82 3.92 -7.46
C ASN A 127 -12.99 4.76 -8.73
N ASN A 128 -13.04 6.09 -8.59
CA ASN A 128 -13.22 6.98 -9.73
C ASN A 128 -11.88 7.18 -10.43
N GLU A 129 -11.86 6.96 -11.74
CA GLU A 129 -10.69 7.11 -12.59
C GLU A 129 -11.01 8.06 -13.74
N GLU A 130 -10.00 8.81 -14.15
CA GLU A 130 -10.03 9.59 -15.39
C GLU A 130 -9.20 8.87 -16.44
N LYS A 131 -9.68 8.91 -17.69
CA LYS A 131 -9.01 8.29 -18.83
C LYS A 131 -8.59 9.36 -19.82
N LYS A 132 -7.30 9.37 -20.16
CA LYS A 132 -6.73 10.24 -21.18
C LYS A 132 -6.28 9.41 -22.37
N VAL A 133 -7.07 9.43 -23.44
CA VAL A 133 -6.68 8.85 -24.73
C VAL A 133 -5.66 9.77 -25.40
N ILE A 134 -4.59 9.17 -25.92
CA ILE A 134 -3.51 9.82 -26.65
C ILE A 134 -3.42 9.18 -28.02
N ASP A 135 -3.93 9.91 -29.00
CA ASP A 135 -3.93 9.53 -30.40
C ASP A 135 -2.50 9.36 -30.94
N GLY A 136 -2.30 8.32 -31.74
CA GLY A 136 -1.05 7.94 -32.37
C GLY A 136 0.00 7.35 -31.43
N LEU A 137 -0.10 7.48 -30.10
CA LEU A 137 1.00 7.11 -29.21
C LEU A 137 1.25 5.60 -29.19
N ILE A 138 2.48 5.19 -29.47
CA ILE A 138 2.95 3.80 -29.39
C ILE A 138 3.77 3.64 -28.10
N THR A 139 3.34 2.72 -27.23
CA THR A 139 4.01 2.41 -25.95
C THR A 139 4.47 0.95 -25.83
N ASP A 140 4.19 0.11 -26.84
CA ASP A 140 4.62 -1.30 -26.87
C ASP A 140 6.16 -1.37 -26.77
N PRO A 141 6.73 -1.98 -25.71
CA PRO A 141 8.16 -1.94 -25.45
C PRO A 141 9.00 -2.60 -26.56
N GLU A 142 8.50 -3.68 -27.16
CA GLU A 142 9.17 -4.39 -28.26
C GLU A 142 9.24 -3.50 -29.50
N PHE A 143 8.13 -2.89 -29.91
CA PHE A 143 8.09 -1.94 -31.02
C PHE A 143 9.06 -0.78 -30.79
N LEU A 144 9.01 -0.18 -29.59
CA LEU A 144 9.86 0.95 -29.24
C LEU A 144 11.35 0.59 -29.35
N GLN A 145 11.75 -0.55 -28.80
CA GLN A 145 13.14 -1.01 -28.86
C GLN A 145 13.60 -1.24 -30.29
N GLU A 146 12.84 -2.00 -31.08
CA GLU A 146 13.16 -2.30 -32.48
C GLU A 146 13.22 -1.02 -33.33
N PHE A 147 12.25 -0.11 -33.16
CA PHE A 147 12.21 1.16 -33.88
C PHE A 147 13.38 2.08 -33.50
N ASN A 148 13.80 2.10 -32.23
CA ASN A 148 14.93 2.94 -31.82
C ASN A 148 16.27 2.45 -32.38
N SER A 149 16.45 1.14 -32.52
CA SER A 149 17.59 0.57 -33.24
C SER A 149 17.56 1.02 -34.70
N TYR A 150 16.40 0.86 -35.35
CA TYR A 150 16.23 1.20 -36.76
C TYR A 150 16.43 2.70 -37.06
N VAL A 151 15.98 3.59 -36.17
CA VAL A 151 16.17 5.05 -36.30
C VAL A 151 17.64 5.47 -36.30
N SER A 152 18.56 4.65 -35.79
CA SER A 152 20.00 4.95 -35.88
C SER A 152 20.53 4.89 -37.32
N GLU A 153 19.85 4.16 -38.21
CA GLU A 153 20.17 4.03 -39.63
C GLU A 153 19.52 5.15 -40.48
N ALA A 154 18.79 6.08 -39.86
CA ALA A 154 18.04 7.10 -40.58
C ALA A 154 18.95 8.16 -41.25
N THR A 155 18.60 8.55 -42.47
CA THR A 155 19.26 9.64 -43.19
C THR A 155 18.36 10.88 -43.25
N THR A 156 18.95 12.06 -43.41
CA THR A 156 18.18 13.32 -43.49
C THR A 156 17.60 13.50 -44.89
N VAL A 157 16.31 13.81 -44.99
CA VAL A 157 15.65 14.12 -46.27
C VAL A 157 16.05 15.53 -46.71
N LYS A 158 16.99 15.62 -47.66
CA LYS A 158 17.50 16.89 -48.21
C LYS A 158 16.75 17.32 -49.48
N THR A 159 16.34 16.37 -50.30
CA THR A 159 15.62 16.57 -51.56
C THR A 159 14.23 15.91 -51.49
N PRO A 160 13.26 16.37 -52.30
CA PRO A 160 11.99 15.67 -52.46
C PRO A 160 12.21 14.23 -52.93
N LEU A 161 11.51 13.28 -52.31
CA LEU A 161 11.56 11.87 -52.67
C LEU A 161 10.64 11.65 -53.88
N SER A 162 11.15 11.86 -55.10
CA SER A 162 10.36 11.79 -56.34
C SER A 162 9.92 10.38 -56.72
N ASP A 163 10.69 9.38 -56.31
CA ASP A 163 10.51 7.98 -56.73
C ASP A 163 9.72 7.15 -55.70
N MET A 164 9.22 7.79 -54.65
CA MET A 164 8.51 7.16 -53.54
C MET A 164 7.21 7.89 -53.24
N VAL A 165 6.23 7.16 -52.73
CA VAL A 165 4.98 7.75 -52.23
C VAL A 165 5.19 8.23 -50.79
N VAL A 166 5.30 9.53 -50.59
CA VAL A 166 5.41 10.12 -49.25
C VAL A 166 4.03 10.37 -48.68
N VAL A 167 3.61 9.53 -47.73
CA VAL A 167 2.29 9.65 -47.11
C VAL A 167 2.29 10.85 -46.14
N SER A 168 1.29 11.71 -46.30
CA SER A 168 1.08 12.85 -45.40
C SER A 168 0.57 12.36 -44.05
N PRO A 169 1.17 12.78 -42.91
CA PRO A 169 0.67 12.40 -41.60
C PRO A 169 -0.70 13.03 -41.34
N THR A 170 -1.64 12.24 -40.84
CA THR A 170 -2.93 12.68 -40.32
C THR A 170 -2.75 13.52 -39.05
N LEU A 171 -1.81 13.12 -38.18
CA LEU A 171 -1.42 13.91 -37.02
C LEU A 171 -0.40 14.97 -37.44
N ASP A 172 -0.78 16.23 -37.46
CA ASP A 172 0.14 17.32 -37.81
C ASP A 172 1.07 17.72 -36.65
N LYS A 173 2.05 18.59 -36.95
CA LYS A 173 3.00 19.10 -35.95
C LYS A 173 2.29 19.77 -34.77
N ASN A 174 1.21 20.49 -35.02
CA ASN A 174 0.53 21.30 -34.01
C ASN A 174 -0.21 20.39 -33.03
N THR A 175 -0.85 19.35 -33.54
CA THR A 175 -1.49 18.26 -32.78
C THR A 175 -0.48 17.55 -31.89
N ILE A 176 0.68 17.16 -32.44
CA ILE A 176 1.75 16.53 -31.64
C ILE A 176 2.27 17.49 -30.56
N THR A 177 2.50 18.76 -30.90
CA THR A 177 3.00 19.76 -29.95
C THR A 177 2.01 20.03 -28.82
N SER A 178 0.72 20.17 -29.16
CA SER A 178 -0.38 20.33 -28.19
C SER A 178 -0.48 19.12 -27.27
N THR A 179 -0.42 17.91 -27.82
CA THR A 179 -0.47 16.66 -27.05
C THR A 179 0.68 16.56 -26.05
N ILE A 180 1.91 16.88 -26.47
CA ILE A 180 3.07 16.94 -25.56
C ILE A 180 2.88 18.01 -24.48
N GLY A 181 2.29 19.17 -24.82
CA GLY A 181 1.94 20.21 -23.84
C GLY A 181 1.00 19.67 -22.76
N LYS A 182 -0.13 19.06 -23.18
CA LYS A 182 -1.11 18.45 -22.27
C LYS A 182 -0.50 17.36 -21.38
N LEU A 183 0.41 16.53 -21.90
CA LEU A 183 1.11 15.51 -21.11
C LEU A 183 2.07 16.12 -20.08
N LYS A 184 2.75 17.22 -20.42
CA LYS A 184 3.61 17.95 -19.47
C LYS A 184 2.78 18.58 -18.36
N GLU A 185 1.68 19.24 -18.71
CA GLU A 185 0.74 19.81 -17.76
C GLU A 185 0.19 18.74 -16.82
N LEU A 186 -0.25 17.60 -17.36
CA LEU A 186 -0.75 16.48 -16.57
C LEU A 186 0.32 15.92 -15.61
N LYS A 187 1.54 15.66 -16.08
CA LYS A 187 2.65 15.21 -15.23
C LYS A 187 3.01 16.25 -14.16
N THR A 188 2.92 17.53 -14.48
CA THR A 188 3.19 18.64 -13.55
C THR A 188 2.10 18.74 -12.49
N ARG A 189 0.84 18.63 -12.90
CA ARG A 189 -0.32 18.57 -12.01
C ARG A 189 -0.16 17.44 -11.00
N PHE A 190 0.14 16.21 -11.45
CA PHE A 190 0.36 15.08 -10.54
C PHE A 190 1.48 15.31 -9.52
N LYS A 191 2.60 15.94 -9.94
CA LYS A 191 3.66 16.32 -9.00
C LYS A 191 3.21 17.39 -8.00
N GLY A 192 2.43 18.37 -8.46
CA GLY A 192 1.83 19.39 -7.61
C GLY A 192 0.86 18.80 -6.58
N GLU A 193 0.05 17.82 -6.99
CA GLU A 193 -0.86 17.06 -6.14
C GLU A 193 -0.10 16.28 -5.05
N ILE A 194 0.98 15.57 -5.40
CA ILE A 194 1.85 14.88 -4.42
C ILE A 194 2.40 15.86 -3.39
N ASN A 195 2.93 17.00 -3.84
CA ASN A 195 3.45 18.03 -2.95
C ASN A 195 2.36 18.59 -2.02
N ALA A 196 1.15 18.80 -2.54
CA ALA A 196 0.02 19.26 -1.74
C ALA A 196 -0.38 18.24 -0.67
N LEU A 197 -0.40 16.94 -1.00
CA LEU A 197 -0.70 15.85 -0.06
C LEU A 197 0.29 15.85 1.11
N TYR A 198 1.61 15.81 0.83
CA TYR A 198 2.62 15.84 1.88
C TYR A 198 2.63 17.13 2.69
N LYS A 199 2.37 18.28 2.05
CA LYS A 199 2.20 19.55 2.76
C LYS A 199 1.01 19.49 3.72
N SER A 200 -0.11 18.90 3.30
CA SER A 200 -1.31 18.74 4.13
C SER A 200 -1.04 17.88 5.37
N MET A 201 -0.34 16.74 5.20
CA MET A 201 0.10 15.92 6.34
C MET A 201 0.93 16.71 7.33
N LYS A 202 1.88 17.51 6.84
CA LYS A 202 2.74 18.34 7.70
C LYS A 202 1.93 19.35 8.50
N VAL A 203 0.95 19.99 7.87
CA VAL A 203 0.05 20.95 8.55
C VAL A 203 -0.78 20.23 9.62
N LEU A 204 -1.35 19.07 9.32
CA LEU A 204 -2.08 18.25 10.29
C LEU A 204 -1.21 17.89 11.49
N ASN A 205 -0.06 17.26 11.28
CA ASN A 205 0.87 16.89 12.35
C ASN A 205 1.27 18.09 13.23
N THR A 206 1.67 19.21 12.59
CA THR A 206 2.10 20.41 13.33
C THR A 206 0.98 20.94 14.21
N LYS A 207 -0.26 20.92 13.72
CA LYS A 207 -1.43 21.43 14.43
C LYS A 207 -1.83 20.52 15.58
N THR A 208 -1.85 19.21 15.37
CA THR A 208 -2.06 18.21 16.44
C THR A 208 -1.01 18.33 17.52
N GLU A 209 0.28 18.39 17.17
CA GLU A 209 1.36 18.57 18.13
C GLU A 209 1.21 19.86 18.96
N SER A 210 0.75 20.95 18.34
CA SER A 210 0.50 22.21 19.03
C SER A 210 -0.59 22.06 20.10
N PHE A 211 -1.72 21.44 19.75
CA PHE A 211 -2.80 21.19 20.71
C PHE A 211 -2.41 20.18 21.79
N VAL A 212 -1.70 19.11 21.44
CA VAL A 212 -1.18 18.14 22.41
C VAL A 212 -0.22 18.81 23.40
N LYS A 213 0.67 19.70 22.95
CA LYS A 213 1.54 20.48 23.84
C LYS A 213 0.73 21.39 24.78
N ALA A 214 -0.33 22.02 24.28
CA ALA A 214 -1.23 22.83 25.11
C ALA A 214 -1.94 21.98 26.17
N ILE A 215 -2.47 20.82 25.80
CA ILE A 215 -3.13 19.89 26.75
C ILE A 215 -2.14 19.42 27.82
N LYS A 216 -0.91 19.04 27.44
CA LYS A 216 0.14 18.67 28.40
C LYS A 216 0.46 19.79 29.39
N LYS A 217 0.36 21.05 28.98
CA LYS A 217 0.52 22.21 29.87
C LYS A 217 -0.66 22.33 30.83
N GLU A 218 -1.89 22.18 30.35
CA GLU A 218 -3.11 22.19 31.18
C GLU A 218 -3.13 21.05 32.21
N ILE A 219 -2.65 19.85 31.85
CA ILE A 219 -2.45 18.74 32.79
C ILE A 219 -1.53 19.18 33.93
N LYS A 220 -0.35 19.74 33.62
CA LYS A 220 0.60 20.21 34.64
C LYS A 220 0.05 21.31 35.54
N GLU A 221 -0.74 22.23 34.97
CA GLU A 221 -1.39 23.29 35.74
C GLU A 221 -2.49 22.72 36.66
N THR A 222 -3.25 21.74 36.15
CA THR A 222 -4.29 21.02 36.90
C THR A 222 -3.67 20.21 38.06
N GLU A 223 -2.59 19.47 37.80
CA GLU A 223 -1.83 18.75 38.83
C GLU A 223 -1.39 19.70 39.93
N LYS A 224 -0.71 20.80 39.59
CA LYS A 224 -0.26 21.80 40.58
C LYS A 224 -1.41 22.39 41.40
N LYS A 225 -2.57 22.62 40.79
CA LYS A 225 -3.74 23.15 41.50
C LYS A 225 -4.24 22.12 42.52
N PHE A 226 -4.50 20.89 42.08
CA PHE A 226 -4.99 19.83 42.97
C PHE A 226 -3.98 19.45 44.05
N ASP A 227 -2.68 19.41 43.73
CA ASP A 227 -1.65 19.08 44.72
C ASP A 227 -1.63 20.11 45.86
N ARG A 228 -1.81 21.40 45.56
CA ARG A 228 -1.94 22.45 46.59
C ARG A 228 -3.19 22.29 47.45
N GLU A 229 -4.31 21.90 46.85
CA GLU A 229 -5.57 21.68 47.58
C GLU A 229 -5.50 20.42 48.45
N ILE A 230 -4.92 19.34 47.93
CA ILE A 230 -4.64 18.09 48.64
C ILE A 230 -3.74 18.32 49.84
N GLU A 231 -2.64 19.06 49.69
CA GLU A 231 -1.73 19.33 50.81
C GLU A 231 -2.40 20.15 51.93
N LYS A 232 -3.23 21.14 51.58
CA LYS A 232 -4.03 21.88 52.57
C LYS A 232 -5.05 20.98 53.28
N LEU A 233 -5.67 20.06 52.55
CA LEU A 233 -6.67 19.17 53.13
C LEU A 233 -6.02 18.10 54.01
N LYS A 234 -4.86 17.57 53.61
CA LYS A 234 -4.06 16.62 54.40
C LYS A 234 -3.69 17.18 55.76
N THR A 235 -3.26 18.44 55.85
CA THR A 235 -2.90 19.03 57.16
C THR A 235 -4.11 19.12 58.10
N VAL A 236 -5.27 19.50 57.58
CA VAL A 236 -6.53 19.53 58.35
C VAL A 236 -6.96 18.11 58.77
N ILE A 237 -6.88 17.14 57.88
CA ILE A 237 -7.29 15.75 58.15
C ILE A 237 -6.34 15.07 59.14
N ASN A 238 -5.03 15.29 59.02
CA ASN A 238 -4.06 14.76 59.99
C ASN A 238 -4.37 15.25 61.40
N GLY A 239 -4.70 16.53 61.57
CA GLY A 239 -5.15 17.06 62.86
C GLY A 239 -6.38 16.34 63.42
N LYS A 240 -7.40 16.11 62.58
CA LYS A 240 -8.61 15.34 62.97
C LYS A 240 -8.30 13.87 63.28
N VAL A 241 -7.43 13.24 62.51
CA VAL A 241 -7.03 11.84 62.73
C VAL A 241 -6.26 11.70 64.05
N ASP A 242 -5.38 12.65 64.37
CA ASP A 242 -4.65 12.65 65.63
C ASP A 242 -5.57 12.93 66.84
N GLU A 243 -6.62 13.72 66.67
CA GLU A 243 -7.68 13.88 67.67
C GLU A 243 -8.47 12.57 67.87
N ILE A 244 -8.91 11.91 66.79
CA ILE A 244 -9.59 10.61 66.86
C ILE A 244 -8.71 9.53 67.51
N ARG A 245 -7.39 9.56 67.25
CA ARG A 245 -6.42 8.64 67.86
C ARG A 245 -6.31 8.88 69.37
N ARG A 246 -6.19 10.14 69.81
CA ARG A 246 -6.17 10.48 71.24
C ARG A 246 -7.45 10.07 71.94
N GLU A 247 -8.62 10.39 71.38
CA GLU A 247 -9.92 9.98 71.93
C GLU A 247 -10.01 8.45 72.07
N TYR A 248 -9.50 7.69 71.09
CA TYR A 248 -9.44 6.23 71.17
C TYR A 248 -8.49 5.74 72.26
N ASP A 249 -7.29 6.30 72.38
CA ASP A 249 -6.29 5.88 73.37
C ASP A 249 -6.77 6.17 74.81
N GLU A 250 -7.44 7.30 75.03
CA GLU A 250 -8.09 7.65 76.30
C GLU A 250 -9.19 6.64 76.65
N ASN A 251 -10.13 6.40 75.72
CA ASN A 251 -11.20 5.42 75.91
C ASN A 251 -10.67 3.98 76.12
N LEU A 252 -9.60 3.60 75.42
CA LEU A 252 -8.96 2.30 75.57
C LEU A 252 -8.37 2.13 76.96
N THR A 253 -7.72 3.18 77.48
CA THR A 253 -7.13 3.19 78.82
C THR A 253 -8.23 3.08 79.89
N GLU A 254 -9.31 3.84 79.77
CA GLU A 254 -10.44 3.79 80.69
C GLU A 254 -11.12 2.41 80.69
N VAL A 255 -11.44 1.87 79.51
CA VAL A 255 -12.04 0.55 79.37
C VAL A 255 -11.11 -0.53 79.93
N SER A 256 -9.81 -0.48 79.63
CA SER A 256 -8.86 -1.49 80.10
C SER A 256 -8.75 -1.48 81.63
N ARG A 257 -8.68 -0.30 82.25
CA ARG A 257 -8.65 -0.14 83.71
C ARG A 257 -9.90 -0.72 84.38
N ASN A 258 -11.09 -0.37 83.89
CA ASN A 258 -12.36 -0.83 84.47
C ASN A 258 -12.49 -2.37 84.41
N PHE A 259 -12.08 -2.99 83.30
CA PHE A 259 -12.08 -4.45 83.18
C PHE A 259 -10.99 -5.11 84.03
N GLU A 260 -9.81 -4.50 84.18
CA GLU A 260 -8.73 -5.01 85.04
C GLU A 260 -9.08 -4.96 86.52
N GLU A 261 -9.73 -3.90 86.98
CA GLU A 261 -10.24 -3.79 88.36
C GLU A 261 -11.24 -4.90 88.66
N GLY A 262 -12.21 -5.14 87.78
CA GLY A 262 -13.17 -6.24 87.93
C GLY A 262 -12.55 -7.63 87.82
N LEU A 263 -11.49 -7.79 87.02
CA LEU A 263 -10.76 -9.07 86.92
C LEU A 263 -9.98 -9.35 88.21
N LEU A 264 -9.36 -8.33 88.79
CA LEU A 264 -8.57 -8.43 90.02
C LEU A 264 -9.42 -8.93 91.19
N GLU A 265 -10.64 -8.40 91.35
CA GLU A 265 -11.58 -8.82 92.40
C GLU A 265 -11.94 -10.31 92.26
N LEU A 266 -12.29 -10.75 91.05
CA LEU A 266 -12.63 -12.15 90.76
C LEU A 266 -11.42 -13.08 90.93
N GLN A 267 -10.22 -12.64 90.56
CA GLN A 267 -8.98 -13.39 90.73
C GLN A 267 -8.60 -13.53 92.20
N GLN A 268 -8.75 -12.48 93.01
CA GLN A 268 -8.53 -12.54 94.45
C GLN A 268 -9.50 -13.50 95.14
N GLU A 269 -10.77 -13.50 94.73
CA GLU A 269 -11.76 -14.44 95.26
C GLU A 269 -11.47 -15.89 94.84
N LYS A 270 -11.01 -16.10 93.60
CA LYS A 270 -10.54 -17.41 93.12
C LYS A 270 -9.38 -17.92 93.98
N ILE A 271 -8.35 -17.10 94.20
CA ILE A 271 -7.18 -17.47 95.02
C ILE A 271 -7.60 -17.86 96.45
N LYS A 272 -8.57 -17.14 97.05
CA LYS A 272 -9.10 -17.49 98.38
C LYS A 272 -9.77 -18.87 98.38
N LEU A 273 -10.62 -19.15 97.40
CA LEU A 273 -11.29 -20.45 97.28
C LEU A 273 -10.31 -21.59 96.94
N GLU A 274 -9.26 -21.32 96.17
CA GLU A 274 -8.19 -22.30 95.90
C GLU A 274 -7.43 -22.67 97.17
N LYS A 275 -7.11 -21.70 98.05
CA LYS A 275 -6.52 -21.98 99.36
C LYS A 275 -7.44 -22.82 100.25
N ILE A 276 -8.75 -22.52 100.25
CA ILE A 276 -9.74 -23.32 101.00
C ILE A 276 -9.83 -24.74 100.43
N LYS A 277 -9.79 -24.89 99.10
CA LYS A 277 -9.75 -26.20 98.43
C LYS A 277 -8.52 -27.01 98.86
N GLU A 278 -7.35 -26.38 98.90
CA GLU A 278 -6.08 -27.02 99.29
C GLU A 278 -6.09 -27.45 100.77
N GLN A 279 -6.67 -26.63 101.65
CA GLN A 279 -6.87 -26.96 103.05
C GLN A 279 -7.86 -28.13 103.23
N LEU A 280 -9.03 -28.09 102.58
CA LEU A 280 -10.00 -29.18 102.61
C LEU A 280 -9.41 -30.50 102.08
N ASN A 281 -8.57 -30.46 101.04
CA ASN A 281 -7.85 -31.64 100.55
C ASN A 281 -6.90 -32.21 101.61
N SER A 282 -6.13 -31.35 102.29
CA SER A 282 -5.21 -31.76 103.35
C SER A 282 -5.95 -32.39 104.55
N GLU A 283 -7.12 -31.85 104.91
CA GLU A 283 -7.98 -32.37 105.98
C GLU A 283 -8.65 -33.71 105.59
N ILE A 284 -9.03 -33.87 104.32
CA ILE A 284 -9.53 -35.16 103.78
C ILE A 284 -8.41 -36.22 103.80
N GLU A 285 -7.20 -35.87 103.39
CA GLU A 285 -6.03 -36.76 103.45
C GLU A 285 -5.72 -37.18 104.89
N HIS A 286 -5.85 -36.26 105.86
CA HIS A 286 -5.71 -36.56 107.28
C HIS A 286 -6.81 -37.55 107.75
N CYS A 287 -8.08 -37.30 107.42
CA CYS A 287 -9.17 -38.22 107.72
C CYS A 287 -8.94 -39.61 107.07
N GLU A 288 -8.37 -39.67 105.87
CA GLU A 288 -8.01 -40.93 105.22
C GLU A 288 -6.91 -41.70 105.94
N ALA A 289 -5.93 -41.00 106.51
CA ALA A 289 -4.90 -41.61 107.36
C ALA A 289 -5.50 -42.15 108.66
N GLU A 290 -6.36 -41.38 109.34
CA GLU A 290 -7.03 -41.79 110.58
C GLU A 290 -8.02 -42.95 110.38
N ILE A 291 -8.79 -42.98 109.29
CA ILE A 291 -9.63 -44.12 108.91
C ILE A 291 -8.79 -45.40 108.78
N LYS A 292 -7.63 -45.32 108.11
CA LYS A 292 -6.71 -46.47 107.97
C LYS A 292 -6.17 -46.91 109.34
N THR A 293 -5.84 -45.97 110.22
CA THR A 293 -5.37 -46.26 111.59
C THR A 293 -6.46 -46.94 112.44
N CYS A 294 -7.70 -46.45 112.42
CA CYS A 294 -8.84 -47.06 113.11
C CYS A 294 -9.16 -48.47 112.59
N ALA A 295 -9.08 -48.68 111.27
CA ALA A 295 -9.28 -49.99 110.63
C ALA A 295 -8.21 -51.03 111.06
N VAL A 296 -6.96 -50.61 111.24
CA VAL A 296 -5.87 -51.47 111.78
C VAL A 296 -6.13 -51.84 113.25
N ASN A 297 -6.71 -50.92 114.03
CA ASN A 297 -6.97 -51.09 115.46
C ASN A 297 -8.33 -51.78 115.77
N LYS A 298 -9.11 -52.18 114.76
CA LYS A 298 -10.48 -52.74 114.88
C LYS A 298 -11.45 -51.84 115.66
N ASP A 299 -11.29 -50.53 115.54
CA ASP A 299 -12.19 -49.53 116.14
C ASP A 299 -13.26 -49.09 115.13
N ASP A 300 -14.32 -49.89 115.03
CA ASP A 300 -15.44 -49.66 114.12
C ASP A 300 -16.19 -48.33 114.39
N VAL A 301 -16.12 -47.82 115.62
CA VAL A 301 -16.81 -46.57 116.03
C VAL A 301 -15.98 -45.36 115.59
N GLY A 302 -14.67 -45.38 115.84
CA GLY A 302 -13.74 -44.35 115.34
C GLY A 302 -13.68 -44.30 113.82
N GLU A 303 -13.68 -45.46 113.17
CA GLU A 303 -13.68 -45.54 111.70
C GLU A 303 -14.95 -44.92 111.08
N ARG A 304 -16.13 -45.16 111.68
CA ARG A 304 -17.40 -44.58 111.20
C ARG A 304 -17.43 -43.06 111.35
N LYS A 305 -16.95 -42.54 112.48
CA LYS A 305 -16.88 -41.11 112.76
C LYS A 305 -16.00 -40.38 111.74
N TRP A 306 -14.78 -40.86 111.51
CA TRP A 306 -13.87 -40.25 110.53
C TRP A 306 -14.39 -40.36 109.08
N ARG A 307 -15.17 -41.41 108.78
CA ARG A 307 -15.82 -41.58 107.48
C ARG A 307 -16.96 -40.58 107.27
N GLU A 308 -17.77 -40.31 108.29
CA GLU A 308 -18.79 -39.25 108.26
C GLU A 308 -18.17 -37.85 108.13
N GLU A 309 -17.08 -37.58 108.86
CA GLU A 309 -16.34 -36.31 108.80
C GLU A 309 -15.69 -36.09 107.43
N LYS A 310 -15.08 -37.14 106.86
CA LYS A 310 -14.58 -37.15 105.49
C LYS A 310 -15.68 -36.88 104.45
N ASP A 311 -16.86 -37.47 104.61
CA ASP A 311 -17.97 -37.24 103.68
C ASP A 311 -18.52 -35.80 103.78
N GLY A 312 -18.50 -35.21 104.98
CA GLY A 312 -18.75 -33.79 105.21
C GLY A 312 -17.76 -32.90 104.47
N LEU A 313 -16.45 -33.14 104.66
CA LEU A 313 -15.38 -32.40 103.98
C LEU A 313 -15.42 -32.57 102.45
N LYS A 314 -15.74 -33.77 101.94
CA LYS A 314 -15.92 -34.00 100.50
C LYS A 314 -17.07 -33.20 99.92
N LYS A 315 -18.17 -33.02 100.67
CA LYS A 315 -19.30 -32.20 100.26
C LYS A 315 -18.90 -30.72 100.18
N GLU A 316 -18.16 -30.22 101.18
CA GLU A 316 -17.62 -28.85 101.18
C GLU A 316 -16.59 -28.61 100.07
N LEU A 317 -15.72 -29.61 99.81
CA LEU A 317 -14.78 -29.59 98.69
C LEU A 317 -15.52 -29.48 97.35
N SER A 318 -16.54 -30.32 97.14
CA SER A 318 -17.36 -30.31 95.93
C SER A 318 -18.07 -28.95 95.72
N GLN A 319 -18.59 -28.36 96.79
CA GLN A 319 -19.19 -27.02 96.76
C GLN A 319 -18.15 -25.92 96.44
N THR A 320 -16.95 -26.01 97.01
CA THR A 320 -15.85 -25.07 96.75
C THR A 320 -15.37 -25.18 95.30
N GLU A 321 -15.22 -26.39 94.76
CA GLU A 321 -14.89 -26.60 93.36
C GLU A 321 -15.98 -26.11 92.40
N ALA A 322 -17.26 -26.25 92.76
CA ALA A 322 -18.37 -25.69 91.98
C ALA A 322 -18.29 -24.16 91.91
N LYS A 323 -17.96 -23.50 93.04
CA LYS A 323 -17.75 -22.05 93.11
C LYS A 323 -16.52 -21.60 92.31
N ILE A 324 -15.40 -22.32 92.38
CA ILE A 324 -14.21 -22.04 91.55
C ILE A 324 -14.55 -22.13 90.06
N ARG A 325 -15.24 -23.21 89.63
CA ARG A 325 -15.68 -23.36 88.22
C ARG A 325 -16.63 -22.25 87.77
N GLU A 326 -17.45 -21.72 88.68
CA GLU A 326 -18.32 -20.58 88.40
C GLU A 326 -17.51 -19.28 88.26
N LEU A 327 -16.54 -19.02 89.14
CA LEU A 327 -15.63 -17.88 89.02
C LEU A 327 -14.79 -17.93 87.75
N GLU A 328 -14.28 -19.10 87.35
CA GLU A 328 -13.54 -19.26 86.10
C GLU A 328 -14.40 -18.92 84.88
N ARG A 329 -15.68 -19.33 84.89
CA ARG A 329 -16.65 -18.92 83.85
C ARG A 329 -16.89 -17.41 83.86
N LYS A 330 -16.98 -16.78 85.04
CA LYS A 330 -17.13 -15.32 85.17
C LYS A 330 -15.89 -14.57 84.66
N ILE A 331 -14.69 -15.00 85.06
CA ILE A 331 -13.41 -14.43 84.59
C ILE A 331 -13.32 -14.52 83.07
N LYS A 332 -13.54 -15.71 82.50
CA LYS A 332 -13.52 -15.91 81.04
C LYS A 332 -14.51 -15.00 80.33
N LYS A 333 -15.73 -14.86 80.87
CA LYS A 333 -16.75 -13.97 80.31
C LYS A 333 -16.31 -12.50 80.33
N VAL A 334 -15.71 -12.04 81.44
CA VAL A 334 -15.19 -10.67 81.57
C VAL A 334 -14.05 -10.41 80.57
N GLU A 335 -13.18 -11.39 80.31
CA GLU A 335 -12.12 -11.30 79.29
C GLU A 335 -12.68 -11.28 77.85
N GLU A 336 -13.69 -12.09 77.56
CA GLU A 336 -14.41 -12.09 76.28
C GLU A 336 -15.11 -10.73 76.06
N ASP A 337 -15.79 -10.21 77.09
CA ASP A 337 -16.47 -8.90 77.06
C ASP A 337 -15.46 -7.74 76.87
N LYS A 338 -14.29 -7.79 77.54
CA LYS A 338 -13.18 -6.83 77.32
C LYS A 338 -12.73 -6.86 75.87
N SER A 339 -12.49 -8.06 75.33
CA SER A 339 -12.03 -8.25 73.95
C SER A 339 -13.05 -7.72 72.93
N LEU A 340 -14.34 -8.00 73.13
CA LEU A 340 -15.43 -7.51 72.30
C LEU A 340 -15.51 -5.98 72.34
N LYS A 341 -15.39 -5.38 73.52
CA LYS A 341 -15.45 -3.92 73.70
C LYS A 341 -14.27 -3.22 73.02
N ILE A 342 -13.06 -3.75 73.17
CA ILE A 342 -11.86 -3.24 72.48
C ILE A 342 -12.02 -3.36 70.97
N PHE A 343 -12.53 -4.49 70.46
CA PHE A 343 -12.81 -4.66 69.04
C PHE A 343 -13.80 -3.61 68.51
N LYS A 344 -14.88 -3.35 69.26
CA LYS A 344 -15.87 -2.32 68.91
C LYS A 344 -15.24 -0.92 68.85
N LEU A 345 -14.45 -0.53 69.86
CA LEU A 345 -13.73 0.74 69.87
C LEU A 345 -12.78 0.86 68.66
N LYS A 346 -12.05 -0.20 68.33
CA LYS A 346 -11.15 -0.23 67.17
C LYS A 346 -11.90 -0.07 65.85
N SER A 347 -13.05 -0.72 65.71
CA SER A 347 -13.93 -0.59 64.54
C SER A 347 -14.48 0.82 64.41
N GLU A 348 -14.97 1.42 65.50
CA GLU A 348 -15.48 2.80 65.53
C GLU A 348 -14.40 3.81 65.18
N ARG A 349 -13.19 3.68 65.74
CA ARG A 349 -12.02 4.51 65.38
C ARG A 349 -11.72 4.43 63.89
N ASN A 350 -11.66 3.22 63.33
CA ASN A 350 -11.38 3.04 61.90
C ASN A 350 -12.46 3.68 61.02
N ALA A 351 -13.74 3.57 61.42
CA ALA A 351 -14.85 4.22 60.72
C ALA A 351 -14.75 5.75 60.80
N LYS A 352 -14.47 6.32 61.98
CA LYS A 352 -14.25 7.77 62.15
C LYS A 352 -13.06 8.28 61.31
N ILE A 353 -11.94 7.55 61.28
CA ILE A 353 -10.78 7.91 60.45
C ILE A 353 -11.14 7.87 58.96
N LYS A 354 -11.87 6.83 58.52
CA LYS A 354 -12.31 6.71 57.13
C LYS A 354 -13.22 7.87 56.73
N GLU A 355 -14.18 8.23 57.59
CA GLU A 355 -15.08 9.36 57.34
C GLU A 355 -14.31 10.68 57.30
N ALA A 356 -13.41 10.92 58.26
CA ALA A 356 -12.58 12.12 58.29
C ALA A 356 -11.65 12.25 57.06
N SER A 357 -11.28 11.12 56.44
CA SER A 357 -10.40 11.07 55.26
C SER A 357 -11.16 11.04 53.93
N LYS A 358 -12.49 11.01 53.95
CA LYS A 358 -13.32 10.87 52.75
C LYS A 358 -13.09 11.98 51.73
N ASP A 359 -13.09 13.24 52.19
CA ASP A 359 -12.89 14.41 51.33
C ASP A 359 -11.54 14.36 50.60
N LEU A 360 -10.51 13.77 51.22
CA LEU A 360 -9.19 13.59 50.60
C LEU A 360 -9.24 12.60 49.43
N VAL A 361 -9.95 11.50 49.62
CA VAL A 361 -10.15 10.51 48.55
C VAL A 361 -10.94 11.12 47.40
N ASP A 362 -11.98 11.90 47.70
CA ASP A 362 -12.84 12.52 46.70
C ASP A 362 -12.08 13.56 45.84
N ILE A 363 -11.18 14.36 46.45
CA ILE A 363 -10.36 15.31 45.69
C ILE A 363 -9.27 14.63 44.86
N GLU A 364 -8.66 13.55 45.36
CA GLU A 364 -7.70 12.74 44.61
C GLU A 364 -8.36 12.07 43.41
N ALA A 365 -9.57 11.53 43.59
CA ALA A 365 -10.39 10.97 42.51
C ALA A 365 -10.76 12.04 41.47
N SER A 366 -11.10 13.26 41.92
CA SER A 366 -11.40 14.39 41.04
C SER A 366 -10.21 14.82 40.20
N ARG A 367 -9.00 14.86 40.80
CA ARG A 367 -7.73 15.10 40.08
C ARG A 367 -7.52 14.04 39.00
N ALA A 368 -7.62 12.77 39.35
CA ALA A 368 -7.43 11.65 38.43
C ALA A 368 -8.44 11.70 37.27
N ALA A 369 -9.72 11.92 37.56
CA ALA A 369 -10.76 12.03 36.55
C ALA A 369 -10.51 13.20 35.58
N LYS A 370 -10.10 14.37 36.09
CA LYS A 370 -9.84 15.54 35.25
C LYS A 370 -8.62 15.35 34.35
N ILE A 371 -7.55 14.75 34.86
CA ILE A 371 -6.36 14.41 34.06
C ILE A 371 -6.72 13.39 32.98
N LYS A 372 -7.52 12.38 33.32
CA LYS A 372 -7.95 11.36 32.37
C LYS A 372 -8.72 11.97 31.18
N VAL A 373 -9.64 12.91 31.42
CA VAL A 373 -10.35 13.62 30.35
C VAL A 373 -9.38 14.29 29.36
N TYR A 374 -8.31 14.91 29.84
CA TYR A 374 -7.29 15.51 28.97
C TYR A 374 -6.47 14.46 28.20
N GLN A 375 -6.16 13.33 28.83
CA GLN A 375 -5.45 12.22 28.18
C GLN A 375 -6.28 11.58 27.07
N ASP A 376 -7.55 11.29 27.34
CA ASP A 376 -8.49 10.73 26.36
C ASP A 376 -8.67 11.70 25.18
N GLU A 377 -8.70 13.01 25.45
CA GLU A 377 -8.76 14.04 24.40
C GLU A 377 -7.49 14.06 23.52
N MET A 378 -6.30 13.94 24.12
CA MET A 378 -5.04 13.84 23.38
C MET A 378 -4.99 12.60 22.50
N GLU A 379 -5.32 11.43 23.05
CA GLU A 379 -5.32 10.16 22.33
C GLU A 379 -6.25 10.24 21.11
N LYS A 380 -7.46 10.76 21.29
CA LYS A 380 -8.43 10.94 20.20
C LYS A 380 -7.91 11.88 19.11
N LEU A 381 -7.26 12.99 19.46
CA LEU A 381 -6.65 13.88 18.47
C LEU A 381 -5.57 13.16 17.66
N GLU A 382 -4.68 12.43 18.34
CA GLU A 382 -3.57 11.69 17.73
C GLU A 382 -4.07 10.55 16.84
N GLU A 383 -5.11 9.82 17.27
CA GLU A 383 -5.73 8.73 16.51
C GLU A 383 -6.37 9.24 15.22
N LEU A 384 -7.25 10.25 15.32
CA LEU A 384 -7.92 10.82 14.15
C LEU A 384 -6.92 11.42 13.15
N THR A 385 -5.92 12.15 13.66
CA THR A 385 -4.85 12.70 12.83
C THR A 385 -4.08 11.60 12.11
N SER A 386 -3.70 10.54 12.83
CA SER A 386 -2.97 9.40 12.27
C SER A 386 -3.78 8.66 11.22
N SER A 387 -5.09 8.49 11.44
CA SER A 387 -6.00 7.88 10.48
C SER A 387 -6.06 8.66 9.16
N ILE A 388 -6.24 9.98 9.23
CA ILE A 388 -6.27 10.86 8.05
C ILE A 388 -4.90 10.85 7.33
N ILE A 389 -3.79 10.93 8.07
CA ILE A 389 -2.45 10.91 7.49
C ILE A 389 -2.18 9.60 6.74
N LYS A 390 -2.58 8.45 7.29
CA LYS A 390 -2.47 7.15 6.60
C LYS A 390 -3.21 7.16 5.26
N GLN A 391 -4.37 7.80 5.19
CA GLN A 391 -5.11 7.93 3.93
C GLN A 391 -4.40 8.84 2.93
N ILE A 392 -3.92 10.00 3.38
CA ILE A 392 -3.13 10.92 2.54
C ILE A 392 -1.88 10.21 2.00
N ASP A 393 -1.20 9.37 2.81
CA ASP A 393 0.02 8.64 2.40
C ASP A 393 -0.27 7.64 1.30
N LYS A 394 -1.39 6.91 1.44
CA LYS A 394 -1.86 5.98 0.42
C LYS A 394 -2.15 6.69 -0.90
N LEU A 395 -2.81 7.85 -0.85
CA LEU A 395 -3.07 8.67 -2.05
C LEU A 395 -1.78 9.21 -2.67
N ALA A 396 -0.83 9.66 -1.86
CA ALA A 396 0.46 10.18 -2.35
C ALA A 396 1.24 9.10 -3.10
N LYS A 397 1.37 7.90 -2.51
CA LYS A 397 2.03 6.73 -3.14
C LYS A 397 1.35 6.31 -4.44
N MET A 398 0.02 6.29 -4.45
CA MET A 398 -0.75 6.00 -5.66
C MET A 398 -0.50 7.04 -6.76
N ARG A 399 -0.41 8.32 -6.40
CA ARG A 399 -0.12 9.38 -7.36
C ARG A 399 1.33 9.36 -7.83
N GLU A 400 2.28 9.01 -6.97
CA GLU A 400 3.68 8.75 -7.34
C GLU A 400 3.79 7.64 -8.40
N ALA A 401 3.05 6.54 -8.22
CA ALA A 401 2.94 5.49 -9.23
C ALA A 401 2.37 6.03 -10.56
N SER A 402 1.34 6.87 -10.51
CA SER A 402 0.79 7.54 -11.70
C SER A 402 1.84 8.42 -12.42
N VAL A 403 2.73 9.08 -11.68
CA VAL A 403 3.85 9.84 -12.26
C VAL A 403 4.90 8.91 -12.89
N ALA A 404 5.17 7.76 -12.27
CA ALA A 404 6.11 6.77 -12.78
C ALA A 404 5.63 6.13 -14.10
N GLU A 405 4.32 6.01 -14.33
CA GLU A 405 3.79 5.52 -15.62
C GLU A 405 4.24 6.38 -16.82
N PHE A 406 4.50 7.67 -16.62
CA PHE A 406 5.02 8.54 -17.70
C PHE A 406 6.40 8.09 -18.21
N ASP A 407 7.16 7.38 -17.39
CA ASP A 407 8.48 6.88 -17.77
C ASP A 407 8.40 5.68 -18.72
N LYS A 408 7.24 5.02 -18.79
CA LYS A 408 6.95 3.90 -19.70
C LYS A 408 6.40 4.34 -21.05
N LEU A 409 6.02 5.61 -21.21
CA LEU A 409 5.43 6.12 -22.46
C LEU A 409 6.41 6.17 -23.65
N GLY A 410 7.71 6.05 -23.39
CA GLY A 410 8.71 6.12 -24.44
C GLY A 410 10.12 5.82 -23.95
N ILE A 411 11.08 6.05 -24.83
CA ILE A 411 12.45 5.60 -24.64
C ILE A 411 13.28 6.71 -24.00
N LYS A 412 14.10 6.36 -23.01
CA LYS A 412 15.03 7.31 -22.38
C LYS A 412 16.10 7.71 -23.39
N LYS A 413 16.15 9.00 -23.76
CA LYS A 413 17.14 9.52 -24.71
C LYS A 413 17.40 11.00 -24.47
N LYS A 414 18.60 11.49 -24.82
CA LYS A 414 18.91 12.92 -24.73
C LYS A 414 17.91 13.73 -25.57
N ARG A 415 17.53 14.90 -25.04
CA ARG A 415 16.53 15.79 -25.64
C ARG A 415 16.99 16.21 -27.04
N THR A 416 16.19 15.86 -28.05
CA THR A 416 16.39 16.32 -29.44
C THR A 416 15.23 17.20 -29.88
N LYS A 417 15.29 17.76 -31.09
CA LYS A 417 14.11 18.42 -31.68
C LYS A 417 13.07 17.37 -32.05
N ASN A 418 11.81 17.78 -32.14
CA ASN A 418 10.76 16.94 -32.73
C ASN A 418 11.11 16.68 -34.20
N ALA A 419 10.84 15.46 -34.66
CA ALA A 419 11.20 15.02 -35.99
C ALA A 419 10.08 14.18 -36.61
N LEU A 420 9.97 14.26 -37.93
CA LEU A 420 9.14 13.37 -38.73
C LEU A 420 10.06 12.32 -39.36
N VAL A 421 9.80 11.05 -39.10
CA VAL A 421 10.57 9.92 -39.60
C VAL A 421 9.70 9.13 -40.56
N TYR A 422 10.19 8.91 -41.78
CA TYR A 422 9.53 8.09 -42.77
C TYR A 422 10.11 6.68 -42.77
N MET A 423 9.25 5.68 -42.61
CA MET A 423 9.58 4.27 -42.72
C MET A 423 9.12 3.75 -44.09
N PRO A 424 10.04 3.47 -45.04
CA PRO A 424 9.65 2.94 -46.33
C PRO A 424 9.21 1.48 -46.22
N PHE A 425 8.22 1.11 -47.02
CA PHE A 425 7.77 -0.26 -47.28
C PHE A 425 7.32 -0.34 -48.74
N TYR A 426 7.38 -1.51 -49.35
CA TYR A 426 6.82 -1.67 -50.70
C TYR A 426 5.38 -2.14 -50.62
N MET A 427 4.58 -1.80 -51.61
CA MET A 427 3.23 -2.33 -51.76
C MET A 427 3.04 -2.78 -53.20
N ALA A 428 2.67 -4.05 -53.38
CA ALA A 428 2.19 -4.56 -54.65
C ALA A 428 0.67 -4.48 -54.68
N CYS A 429 0.13 -4.03 -55.82
CA CYS A 429 -1.30 -4.06 -56.09
C CYS A 429 -1.57 -5.06 -57.21
N TYR A 430 -2.40 -6.05 -56.91
CA TYR A 430 -2.89 -7.03 -57.85
C TYR A 430 -4.31 -6.66 -58.25
N GLN A 431 -4.58 -6.63 -59.55
CA GLN A 431 -5.89 -6.33 -60.09
C GLN A 431 -6.46 -7.56 -60.79
N SER A 432 -7.69 -7.91 -60.45
CA SER A 432 -8.48 -8.96 -61.11
C SER A 432 -9.90 -8.47 -61.35
N ASP A 433 -10.73 -9.30 -61.97
CA ASP A 433 -12.17 -9.03 -62.14
C ASP A 433 -12.90 -8.89 -60.78
N SER A 434 -12.35 -9.47 -59.72
CA SER A 434 -12.89 -9.38 -58.37
C SER A 434 -12.49 -8.11 -57.61
N GLY A 435 -11.60 -7.29 -58.19
CA GLY A 435 -11.12 -6.04 -57.61
C GLY A 435 -9.61 -6.00 -57.39
N LYS A 436 -9.18 -5.07 -56.52
CA LYS A 436 -7.77 -4.86 -56.18
C LYS A 436 -7.41 -5.53 -54.85
N ARG A 437 -6.27 -6.21 -54.81
CA ARG A 437 -5.66 -6.78 -53.61
C ARG A 437 -4.30 -6.12 -53.37
N TYR A 438 -4.08 -5.62 -52.17
CA TYR A 438 -2.83 -4.95 -51.79
C TYR A 438 -2.00 -5.85 -50.88
N VAL A 439 -0.71 -5.98 -51.18
CA VAL A 439 0.24 -6.74 -50.37
C VAL A 439 1.40 -5.84 -49.97
N PRO A 440 1.53 -5.49 -48.69
CA PRO A 440 2.67 -4.76 -48.18
C PRO A 440 3.87 -5.70 -47.97
N PHE A 441 5.06 -5.23 -48.34
CA PHE A 441 6.35 -5.83 -48.04
C PHE A 441 7.06 -4.95 -47.01
N PRO A 442 7.30 -5.44 -45.78
CA PRO A 442 7.85 -4.64 -44.69
C PRO A 442 9.35 -4.37 -44.84
N PRO A 443 9.89 -3.35 -44.15
CA PRO A 443 11.33 -3.15 -44.02
C PRO A 443 12.02 -4.45 -43.59
N SER A 444 13.13 -4.78 -44.23
CA SER A 444 13.74 -6.12 -44.13
C SER A 444 15.25 -6.09 -43.98
N PHE A 445 15.82 -7.11 -43.37
CA PHE A 445 17.25 -7.42 -43.51
C PHE A 445 17.47 -8.26 -44.77
N ALA A 446 18.48 -7.91 -45.56
CA ALA A 446 18.88 -8.66 -46.75
C ALA A 446 19.91 -9.74 -46.38
N ASN A 447 19.51 -11.01 -46.46
CA ASN A 447 20.35 -12.16 -46.14
C ASN A 447 21.34 -12.52 -47.26
N SER A 448 22.29 -13.40 -46.96
CA SER A 448 23.10 -14.09 -47.98
C SER A 448 22.47 -15.40 -48.45
N VAL A 449 22.89 -15.87 -49.63
CA VAL A 449 22.43 -17.15 -50.20
C VAL A 449 22.69 -18.33 -49.25
N SER A 450 23.80 -18.29 -48.50
CA SER A 450 24.13 -19.34 -47.52
C SER A 450 23.07 -19.54 -46.44
N PHE A 451 22.29 -18.50 -46.12
CA PHE A 451 21.18 -18.56 -45.17
C PHE A 451 20.03 -19.45 -45.67
N SER A 452 19.74 -19.41 -46.98
CA SER A 452 18.67 -20.21 -47.60
C SER A 452 18.95 -21.73 -47.54
N VAL A 453 20.23 -22.14 -47.48
CA VAL A 453 20.66 -23.55 -47.41
C VAL A 453 20.34 -24.18 -46.03
N LYS A 454 20.14 -23.37 -44.99
CA LYS A 454 19.74 -23.86 -43.65
C LYS A 454 18.28 -24.35 -43.59
N PHE A 455 17.45 -23.96 -44.56
CA PHE A 455 16.08 -24.45 -44.70
C PHE A 455 16.08 -25.64 -45.66
N LYS A 456 16.16 -26.86 -45.11
CA LYS A 456 16.06 -28.11 -45.88
C LYS A 456 14.72 -28.12 -46.65
N GLY A 457 14.77 -27.90 -47.97
CA GLY A 457 13.60 -28.01 -48.87
C GLY A 457 13.38 -26.85 -49.84
N ALA A 458 14.10 -25.73 -49.73
CA ALA A 458 13.94 -24.60 -50.66
C ALA A 458 14.76 -24.81 -51.95
N LEU A 459 14.20 -25.56 -52.91
CA LEU A 459 14.71 -25.63 -54.28
C LEU A 459 13.93 -24.66 -55.20
N GLY A 460 14.65 -24.00 -56.11
CA GLY A 460 14.07 -23.12 -57.13
C GLY A 460 13.46 -21.82 -56.58
N LYS A 461 12.37 -21.34 -57.22
CA LYS A 461 11.72 -20.02 -57.02
C LYS A 461 11.33 -19.68 -55.58
N VAL A 462 11.35 -20.66 -54.67
CA VAL A 462 11.10 -20.47 -53.24
C VAL A 462 12.31 -19.87 -52.53
N LYS A 463 13.53 -20.02 -53.07
CA LYS A 463 14.80 -19.57 -52.47
C LYS A 463 14.86 -18.06 -52.26
N ILE A 464 14.39 -17.27 -53.23
CA ILE A 464 14.39 -15.80 -53.15
C ILE A 464 13.48 -15.26 -52.03
N LYS A 465 12.48 -16.03 -51.56
CA LYS A 465 11.65 -15.65 -50.40
C LYS A 465 12.44 -15.47 -49.11
N HIS A 466 13.64 -16.06 -49.03
CA HIS A 466 14.52 -15.95 -47.86
C HIS A 466 15.52 -14.79 -47.94
N LEU A 467 15.60 -14.09 -49.08
CA LEU A 467 16.50 -12.94 -49.25
C LEU A 467 16.10 -11.80 -48.31
N LEU A 468 14.82 -11.44 -48.28
CA LEU A 468 14.30 -10.37 -47.44
C LEU A 468 13.59 -10.95 -46.23
N GLN A 469 14.20 -10.79 -45.05
CA GLN A 469 13.58 -11.15 -43.79
C GLN A 469 13.05 -9.89 -43.10
N PRO A 470 11.75 -9.81 -42.74
CA PRO A 470 11.22 -8.66 -42.05
C PRO A 470 12.01 -8.32 -40.78
N ARG A 471 12.35 -7.05 -40.60
CA ARG A 471 13.14 -6.59 -39.43
C ARG A 471 12.37 -6.73 -38.12
N SER A 472 11.06 -6.51 -38.18
CA SER A 472 10.18 -6.44 -37.02
C SER A 472 8.82 -7.04 -37.36
N LYS A 473 8.37 -7.98 -36.53
CA LYS A 473 7.01 -8.54 -36.61
C LYS A 473 5.97 -7.47 -36.32
N LYS A 474 6.25 -6.58 -35.36
CA LYS A 474 5.32 -5.51 -34.95
C LYS A 474 5.14 -4.45 -36.04
N MET A 475 6.21 -4.02 -36.70
CA MET A 475 6.13 -3.12 -37.86
C MET A 475 5.42 -3.79 -39.03
N SER A 476 5.68 -5.08 -39.28
CA SER A 476 4.95 -5.84 -40.31
C SER A 476 3.45 -5.89 -40.01
N SER A 477 3.08 -6.13 -38.75
CA SER A 477 1.67 -6.12 -38.33
C SER A 477 1.02 -4.74 -38.47
N LEU A 478 1.76 -3.66 -38.26
CA LEU A 478 1.27 -2.30 -38.52
C LEU A 478 0.97 -2.10 -40.01
N LEU A 479 1.94 -2.45 -40.86
CA LEU A 479 1.81 -2.28 -42.31
C LEU A 479 0.72 -3.16 -42.93
N ASN A 480 0.48 -4.35 -42.38
CA ASN A 480 -0.62 -5.22 -42.80
C ASN A 480 -2.01 -4.59 -42.57
N LYS A 481 -2.13 -3.59 -41.70
CA LYS A 481 -3.37 -2.82 -41.51
C LYS A 481 -3.51 -1.67 -42.52
N PHE A 482 -2.46 -1.31 -43.26
CA PHE A 482 -2.49 -0.20 -44.21
C PHE A 482 -3.50 -0.39 -45.34
N PRO A 483 -3.65 -1.59 -45.96
CA PRO A 483 -4.73 -1.83 -46.92
C PRO A 483 -6.13 -1.61 -46.32
N VAL A 484 -6.34 -2.02 -45.07
CA VAL A 484 -7.62 -1.82 -44.35
C VAL A 484 -7.89 -0.32 -44.17
N LEU A 485 -6.86 0.48 -43.85
CA LEU A 485 -6.98 1.94 -43.78
C LEU A 485 -7.39 2.56 -45.12
N MET A 486 -6.80 2.08 -46.22
CA MET A 486 -7.21 2.50 -47.57
C MET A 486 -8.68 2.14 -47.82
N GLU A 487 -9.11 0.92 -47.52
CA GLU A 487 -10.51 0.51 -47.73
C GLU A 487 -11.52 1.32 -46.92
N GLN A 488 -11.16 1.73 -45.70
CA GLN A 488 -12.03 2.53 -44.83
C GLN A 488 -12.18 4.00 -45.27
N ASN A 489 -11.26 4.51 -46.10
CA ASN A 489 -11.29 5.91 -46.56
C ASN A 489 -11.10 5.99 -48.08
N ALA A 490 -12.23 6.15 -48.80
CA ALA A 490 -12.25 6.19 -50.26
C ALA A 490 -11.39 7.32 -50.86
N VAL A 491 -11.31 8.49 -50.20
CA VAL A 491 -10.48 9.61 -50.67
C VAL A 491 -9.00 9.25 -50.54
N PHE A 492 -8.60 8.76 -49.37
CA PHE A 492 -7.23 8.30 -49.11
C PHE A 492 -6.83 7.17 -50.06
N LYS A 493 -7.73 6.19 -50.28
CA LYS A 493 -7.49 5.10 -51.24
C LYS A 493 -7.19 5.61 -52.63
N ARG A 494 -8.01 6.55 -53.14
CA ARG A 494 -7.84 7.12 -54.48
C ARG A 494 -6.51 7.86 -54.59
N GLU A 495 -6.20 8.71 -53.61
CA GLU A 495 -4.93 9.46 -53.57
C GLU A 495 -3.71 8.52 -53.54
N MET A 496 -3.78 7.48 -52.71
CA MET A 496 -2.74 6.46 -52.62
C MET A 496 -2.61 5.64 -53.90
N ASP A 497 -3.71 5.21 -54.51
CA ASP A 497 -3.69 4.49 -55.80
C ASP A 497 -3.04 5.34 -56.89
N GLU A 498 -3.44 6.60 -57.04
CA GLU A 498 -2.86 7.53 -58.02
C GLU A 498 -1.35 7.77 -57.77
N ALA A 499 -0.97 7.96 -56.51
CA ALA A 499 0.44 8.16 -56.14
C ALA A 499 1.28 6.90 -56.40
N CYS A 500 0.75 5.71 -56.07
CA CYS A 500 1.45 4.45 -56.29
C CYS A 500 1.60 4.11 -57.77
N VAL A 501 0.59 4.41 -58.60
CA VAL A 501 0.72 4.27 -60.07
C VAL A 501 1.79 5.21 -60.60
N LYS A 502 1.87 6.45 -60.09
CA LYS A 502 2.91 7.41 -60.50
C LYS A 502 4.31 6.95 -60.11
N ALA A 503 4.46 6.38 -58.92
CA ALA A 503 5.72 5.88 -58.34
C ALA A 503 5.98 4.38 -58.63
N ASN A 504 5.25 3.79 -59.57
CA ASN A 504 5.39 2.37 -59.90
C ASN A 504 6.80 2.08 -60.44
N ILE A 505 7.53 1.16 -59.81
CA ILE A 505 8.90 0.78 -60.23
C ILE A 505 8.94 0.07 -61.60
N LEU A 506 7.79 -0.29 -62.16
CA LEU A 506 7.66 -0.88 -63.49
C LEU A 506 7.26 0.15 -64.57
N ARG A 507 7.19 1.44 -64.23
CA ARG A 507 6.60 2.46 -65.11
C ARG A 507 7.56 2.99 -66.18
N THR A 508 8.82 3.23 -65.84
CA THR A 508 9.79 3.88 -66.74
C THR A 508 10.87 2.90 -67.17
N GLU A 509 11.39 3.07 -68.39
CA GLU A 509 12.49 2.25 -68.91
C GLU A 509 13.71 2.27 -67.99
N SER A 510 14.03 3.42 -67.38
CA SER A 510 15.12 3.53 -66.41
C SER A 510 14.92 2.68 -65.16
N MET A 511 13.69 2.54 -64.66
CA MET A 511 13.40 1.69 -63.50
C MET A 511 13.37 0.21 -63.89
N LEU A 512 12.88 -0.13 -65.08
CA LEU A 512 12.94 -1.49 -65.62
C LEU A 512 14.39 -1.94 -65.81
N GLU A 513 15.26 -1.07 -66.33
CA GLU A 513 16.69 -1.34 -66.48
C GLU A 513 17.37 -1.54 -65.12
N SER A 514 17.02 -0.70 -64.13
CA SER A 514 17.47 -0.86 -62.73
C SER A 514 17.08 -2.24 -62.16
N ILE A 515 15.89 -2.75 -62.48
CA ILE A 515 15.45 -4.09 -62.08
C ILE A 515 16.24 -5.18 -62.80
N LYS A 516 16.49 -5.05 -64.12
CA LYS A 516 17.27 -6.03 -64.90
C LYS A 516 18.70 -6.17 -64.35
N ILE A 517 19.37 -5.06 -64.05
CA ILE A 517 20.68 -5.04 -63.40
C ILE A 517 20.62 -5.77 -62.05
N GLY A 518 19.57 -5.53 -61.26
CA GLY A 518 19.35 -6.22 -59.99
C GLY A 518 19.13 -7.74 -60.14
N LEU A 519 18.38 -8.17 -61.16
CA LEU A 519 18.14 -9.59 -61.46
C LEU A 519 19.43 -10.31 -61.84
N GLU A 520 20.28 -9.66 -62.64
CA GLU A 520 21.59 -10.20 -63.03
C GLU A 520 22.50 -10.38 -61.81
N ARG A 521 22.60 -9.37 -60.93
CA ARG A 521 23.36 -9.48 -59.69
C ARG A 521 22.82 -10.56 -58.75
N LEU A 522 21.51 -10.68 -58.61
CA LEU A 522 20.90 -11.75 -57.81
C LEU A 522 21.19 -13.15 -58.38
N LYS A 523 21.26 -13.28 -59.71
CA LYS A 523 21.70 -14.51 -60.38
C LYS A 523 23.18 -14.79 -60.08
N GLU A 524 24.06 -13.81 -60.21
CA GLU A 524 25.50 -13.95 -59.89
C GLU A 524 25.74 -14.38 -58.43
N GLU A 525 24.95 -13.84 -57.50
CA GLU A 525 24.96 -14.25 -56.09
C GLU A 525 24.46 -15.68 -55.86
N GLY A 526 23.77 -16.27 -56.84
CA GLY A 526 23.22 -17.62 -56.78
C GLY A 526 21.82 -17.69 -56.18
N TRP A 527 21.04 -16.59 -56.17
CA TRP A 527 19.62 -16.63 -55.77
C TRP A 527 18.72 -17.30 -56.80
N PHE A 528 19.14 -17.30 -58.06
CA PHE A 528 18.40 -17.88 -59.19
C PHE A 528 19.25 -18.87 -59.98
N SER A 529 18.60 -19.85 -60.59
CA SER A 529 19.15 -20.56 -61.75
C SER A 529 19.00 -19.72 -63.03
N ASP A 530 19.74 -20.05 -64.09
CA ASP A 530 19.60 -19.41 -65.41
C ASP A 530 18.13 -19.39 -65.88
N LYS A 531 17.42 -20.52 -65.72
CA LYS A 531 16.02 -20.66 -66.12
C LYS A 531 15.09 -19.73 -65.33
N GLU A 532 15.38 -19.47 -64.07
CA GLU A 532 14.57 -18.59 -63.23
C GLU A 532 14.83 -17.13 -63.51
N TYR A 533 16.09 -16.77 -63.74
CA TYR A 533 16.48 -15.46 -64.24
C TYR A 533 15.74 -15.16 -65.55
N GLU A 534 15.81 -16.04 -66.55
CA GLU A 534 15.11 -15.84 -67.83
C GLU A 534 13.59 -15.72 -67.65
N ALA A 535 13.01 -16.51 -66.74
CA ALA A 535 11.58 -16.45 -66.47
C ALA A 535 11.13 -15.11 -65.86
N PHE A 536 11.92 -14.51 -64.96
CA PHE A 536 11.63 -13.19 -64.40
C PHE A 536 11.95 -12.07 -65.39
N ASN A 537 13.04 -12.19 -66.16
CA ASN A 537 13.43 -11.19 -67.15
C ASN A 537 12.38 -11.06 -68.27
N LYS A 538 11.79 -12.17 -68.72
CA LYS A 538 10.69 -12.18 -69.70
C LYS A 538 9.41 -11.51 -69.19
N MET A 539 9.24 -11.34 -67.88
CA MET A 539 8.08 -10.63 -67.31
C MET A 539 8.26 -9.10 -67.33
N LEU A 540 9.45 -8.60 -67.67
CA LEU A 540 9.76 -7.17 -67.77
C LEU A 540 9.73 -6.64 -69.22
N THR A 541 9.56 -7.54 -70.18
CA THR A 541 9.39 -7.26 -71.62
C THR A 541 7.94 -7.41 -72.02
#